data_AF-A0A497GU08-F1
#
_entry.id   AF-A0A497GU08-F1
#
_cell.length_a   1.000
_cell.length_b   1.000
_cell.length_c   1.000
_cell.angle_alpha   90.00
_cell.angle_beta   90.00
_cell.angle_gamma   90.00
#
_symmetry.space_group_name_H-M   'P 1'
#
loop_
_entity.id
_entity.type
_entity.pdbx_description
1 polymer ?
#
loop_
_entity_poly.entity_id
_entity_poly.type
_entity_poly.pdbx_seq_one_letter_code
_entity_poly.pdbx_strand_id
1 'polypeptide(L)'
;MITSSFIDLVTEEISRRREELFRYFNSALEGETLEHLIEMKFKEHWMPLPSASEEELQVIAVDSSYVGRIYAHGRSLHIIRSVAVSSSGDIERDLRVEYNASTRPRTITNLVRMLAEGLEYEVAERLLRRLQQGNVLVLLDGSLYSKLVHVPSEFKVDRNKDAYLTCMDSFLRLCKRASDLGALIVGVAKDSMSEHLRLYLYLEVAHDLLSSMMTKLRVRGENPAMLKTLEAVLKVWSLLPIPQRVAFLRKLVKAQGLGAYVMNELSLLAELITDLGRRESDYHLLMRFAKSEGCSKPLIIGCLRKRCREKFECLNEKGVVKFVEDTWPLTIRELERSPSRLKEFKTWAGRVIMRTKELPAIITFYVLLRKGDIPLRVDIMVPSQDLPKFYSFHNIIEAKVNSGIIERILMMLVKGYADTSVYNIWLFSAHHIVKMSRDEFEALENALRNMGIMLIPRRRMLLV
;
A
#
# COMPACT_ATOMS: atom_id res chain seq x y z
N MET A 1 8.72 51.07 -13.80
CA MET A 1 9.33 49.97 -13.02
C MET A 1 8.28 49.41 -12.08
N ILE A 2 7.55 48.38 -12.48
CA ILE A 2 6.82 47.51 -11.53
C ILE A 2 6.81 46.12 -12.18
N THR A 3 7.79 45.28 -11.86
CA THR A 3 7.59 43.83 -11.96
C THR A 3 6.68 43.48 -10.80
N SER A 4 5.37 43.43 -11.02
CA SER A 4 4.51 42.72 -10.07
C SER A 4 5.04 41.29 -10.01
N SER A 5 5.42 40.88 -8.81
CA SER A 5 5.93 39.54 -8.60
C SER A 5 4.79 38.58 -8.90
N PHE A 6 5.06 37.38 -9.43
CA PHE A 6 4.03 36.33 -9.50
C PHE A 6 3.38 36.05 -8.13
N ILE A 7 4.07 36.39 -7.03
CA ILE A 7 3.52 36.34 -5.67
C ILE A 7 2.28 37.23 -5.51
N ASP A 8 2.27 38.41 -6.12
CA ASP A 8 1.15 39.35 -6.03
C ASP A 8 -0.09 38.75 -6.70
N LEU A 9 0.09 38.18 -7.90
CA LEU A 9 -0.96 37.48 -8.65
C LEU A 9 -1.48 36.23 -7.91
N VAL A 10 -0.60 35.47 -7.27
CA VAL A 10 -0.99 34.31 -6.46
C VAL A 10 -1.82 34.74 -5.24
N THR A 11 -1.42 35.83 -4.59
CA THR A 11 -2.11 36.35 -3.41
C THR A 11 -3.50 36.86 -3.76
N GLU A 12 -3.63 37.57 -4.88
CA GLU A 12 -4.93 38.00 -5.42
C GLU A 12 -5.82 36.80 -5.77
N GLU A 13 -5.28 35.76 -6.40
CA GLU A 13 -6.04 34.56 -6.76
C GLU A 13 -6.53 33.78 -5.52
N ILE A 14 -5.67 33.58 -4.52
CA ILE A 14 -6.03 32.93 -3.25
C ILE A 14 -7.13 33.72 -2.55
N SER A 15 -7.01 35.05 -2.51
CA SER A 15 -8.02 35.92 -1.89
C SER A 15 -9.36 35.81 -2.60
N ARG A 16 -9.37 35.78 -3.94
CA ARG A 16 -10.57 35.60 -4.76
C ARG A 16 -11.25 34.25 -4.54
N ARG A 17 -10.48 33.18 -4.30
CA ARG A 17 -10.99 31.81 -4.10
C ARG A 17 -11.07 31.38 -2.64
N ARG A 18 -10.92 32.28 -1.68
CA ARG A 18 -10.77 31.93 -0.26
C ARG A 18 -11.87 31.01 0.27
N GLU A 19 -13.14 31.31 -0.02
CA GLU A 19 -14.28 30.51 0.44
C GLU A 19 -14.36 29.14 -0.26
N GLU A 20 -14.01 29.07 -1.54
CA GLU A 20 -13.92 27.81 -2.29
C GLU A 20 -12.83 26.92 -1.69
N LEU A 21 -11.63 27.47 -1.46
CA LEU A 21 -10.52 26.77 -0.83
C LEU A 21 -10.88 26.31 0.58
N PHE A 22 -11.48 27.19 1.39
CA PHE A 22 -11.87 26.84 2.75
C PHE A 22 -12.91 25.72 2.77
N ARG A 23 -13.92 25.77 1.89
CA ARG A 23 -14.89 24.68 1.77
C ARG A 23 -14.25 23.40 1.27
N TYR A 24 -13.35 23.45 0.29
CA TYR A 24 -12.71 22.27 -0.27
C TYR A 24 -11.80 21.54 0.73
N PHE A 25 -10.97 22.27 1.47
CA PHE A 25 -10.04 21.67 2.43
C PHE A 25 -10.70 21.32 3.78
N ASN A 26 -11.85 21.91 4.10
CA ASN A 26 -12.56 21.67 5.36
C ASN A 26 -13.93 21.00 5.19
N SER A 27 -14.32 20.53 3.99
CA SER A 27 -15.66 19.96 3.77
C SER A 27 -15.91 18.76 4.67
N ALA A 28 -16.89 18.90 5.57
CA ALA A 28 -17.52 17.80 6.31
C ALA A 28 -18.33 16.89 5.37
N LEU A 29 -18.70 15.70 5.85
CA LEU A 29 -19.65 14.85 5.13
C LEU A 29 -20.97 15.63 4.97
N GLU A 30 -21.53 15.66 3.77
CA GLU A 30 -22.88 16.18 3.57
C GLU A 30 -23.88 15.20 4.18
N GLY A 31 -24.42 15.52 5.36
CA GLY A 31 -25.45 14.74 6.05
C GLY A 31 -25.08 14.35 7.48
N GLU A 32 -25.60 15.10 8.46
CA GLU A 32 -25.31 14.89 9.90
C GLU A 32 -25.60 13.45 10.36
N THR A 33 -26.63 12.82 9.82
CA THR A 33 -27.04 11.46 10.20
C THR A 33 -26.05 10.39 9.73
N LEU A 34 -25.62 10.41 8.46
CA LEU A 34 -24.68 9.42 7.93
C LEU A 34 -23.31 9.58 8.59
N GLU A 35 -22.86 10.82 8.77
CA GLU A 35 -21.62 11.12 9.48
C GLU A 35 -21.64 10.58 10.92
N HIS A 36 -22.75 10.76 11.63
CA HIS A 36 -22.91 10.21 12.97
C HIS A 36 -22.83 8.68 13.02
N LEU A 37 -23.47 7.98 12.07
CA LEU A 37 -23.40 6.51 11.97
C LEU A 37 -21.95 6.04 11.74
N ILE A 38 -21.21 6.73 10.88
CA ILE A 38 -19.79 6.42 10.61
C ILE A 38 -18.94 6.72 11.86
N GLU A 39 -19.16 7.84 12.56
CA GLU A 39 -18.45 8.19 13.79
C GLU A 39 -18.69 7.13 14.88
N MET A 40 -19.92 6.62 15.04
CA MET A 40 -20.21 5.53 15.98
C MET A 40 -19.43 4.27 15.63
N LYS A 41 -19.44 3.84 14.36
CA LYS A 41 -18.66 2.68 13.91
C LYS A 41 -17.16 2.87 14.08
N PHE A 42 -16.67 4.08 13.82
CA PHE A 42 -15.27 4.41 14.08
C PHE A 42 -14.91 4.23 15.55
N LYS A 43 -15.72 4.75 16.48
CA LYS A 43 -15.49 4.62 17.93
C LYS A 43 -15.48 3.17 18.40
N GLU A 44 -16.37 2.33 17.87
CA GLU A 44 -16.38 0.87 18.12
C GLU A 44 -15.11 0.17 17.63
N HIS A 45 -14.43 0.77 16.65
CA HIS A 45 -13.24 0.24 15.99
C HIS A 45 -11.93 0.87 16.49
N TRP A 46 -12.00 1.92 17.31
CA TRP A 46 -10.84 2.62 17.86
C TRP A 46 -10.51 2.09 19.25
N MET A 47 -9.27 1.67 19.44
CA MET A 47 -8.76 1.05 20.66
C MET A 47 -7.67 1.93 21.29
N PRO A 48 -7.54 1.93 22.63
CA PRO A 48 -6.42 2.60 23.28
C PRO A 48 -5.09 1.92 22.93
N LEU A 49 -3.99 2.68 22.99
CA LEU A 49 -2.65 2.10 22.87
C LEU A 49 -2.33 1.21 24.08
N PRO A 50 -1.58 0.10 23.89
CA PRO A 50 -1.14 -0.73 25.00
C PRO A 50 -0.20 0.05 25.91
N SER A 51 -0.18 -0.33 27.19
CA SER A 51 0.84 0.15 28.12
C SER A 51 2.21 -0.40 27.72
N ALA A 52 3.27 0.41 27.90
CA ALA A 52 4.62 -0.04 27.60
C ALA A 52 4.98 -1.29 28.42
N SER A 53 5.59 -2.29 27.78
CA SER A 53 6.16 -3.47 28.43
C SER A 53 7.67 -3.51 28.23
N GLU A 54 8.36 -4.27 29.09
CA GLU A 54 9.82 -4.44 29.09
C GLU A 54 10.32 -5.41 28.01
N GLU A 55 9.45 -6.01 27.18
CA GLU A 55 9.89 -7.00 26.19
C GLU A 55 10.85 -6.39 25.15
N GLU A 56 12.07 -6.92 25.09
CA GLU A 56 13.07 -6.49 24.12
C GLU A 56 12.89 -7.21 22.78
N LEU A 57 12.45 -6.46 21.78
CA LEU A 57 12.38 -6.88 20.38
C LEU A 57 13.54 -6.30 19.61
N GLN A 58 14.22 -7.14 18.84
CA GLN A 58 15.23 -6.67 17.91
C GLN A 58 14.53 -6.07 16.68
N VAL A 59 14.87 -4.83 16.33
CA VAL A 59 14.33 -4.15 15.16
C VAL A 59 15.36 -4.16 14.05
N ILE A 60 14.93 -4.45 12.83
CA ILE A 60 15.68 -4.14 11.62
C ILE A 60 14.88 -3.12 10.83
N ALA A 61 15.37 -1.89 10.72
CA ALA A 61 14.76 -0.88 9.87
C ALA A 61 15.48 -0.77 8.54
N VAL A 62 14.70 -0.68 7.46
CA VAL A 62 15.20 -0.74 6.09
C VAL A 62 14.68 0.45 5.31
N ASP A 63 15.57 1.12 4.60
CA ASP A 63 15.22 2.19 3.66
C ASP A 63 16.14 2.14 2.43
N SER A 64 15.64 2.65 1.32
CA SER A 64 16.38 2.84 0.08
C SER A 64 16.33 4.27 -0.41
N SER A 65 17.37 4.68 -1.12
CA SER A 65 17.35 5.93 -1.87
C SER A 65 17.89 5.71 -3.26
N TYR A 66 17.49 6.59 -4.17
CA TYR A 66 18.08 6.61 -5.49
C TYR A 66 18.22 8.05 -5.98
N VAL A 67 19.30 8.29 -6.71
CA VAL A 67 19.56 9.55 -7.39
C VAL A 67 20.05 9.24 -8.79
N GLY A 68 19.65 10.05 -9.77
CA GLY A 68 20.06 9.81 -11.13
C GLY A 68 19.60 10.89 -12.10
N ARG A 69 20.02 10.73 -13.34
CA ARG A 69 19.71 11.67 -14.42
C ARG A 69 19.43 10.92 -15.71
N ILE A 70 18.52 11.49 -16.50
CA ILE A 70 18.31 11.11 -17.90
C ILE A 70 19.07 12.12 -18.78
N TYR A 71 19.93 11.62 -19.64
CA TYR A 71 20.80 12.41 -20.51
C TYR A 71 20.16 12.68 -21.87
N ALA A 72 20.75 13.61 -22.62
CA ALA A 72 20.22 14.09 -23.90
C ALA A 72 20.01 12.97 -24.94
N HIS A 73 20.85 11.93 -24.93
CA HIS A 73 20.74 10.76 -25.81
C HIS A 73 19.74 9.70 -25.31
N GLY A 74 18.87 10.01 -24.35
CA GLY A 74 17.80 9.11 -23.89
C GLY A 74 18.26 7.92 -23.05
N ARG A 75 19.54 7.87 -22.68
CA ARG A 75 20.03 6.93 -21.65
C ARG A 75 20.02 7.62 -20.29
N SER A 76 20.04 6.81 -19.25
CA SER A 76 19.99 7.26 -17.88
C SER A 76 21.05 6.56 -17.05
N LEU A 77 21.49 7.25 -15.99
CA LEU A 77 22.36 6.72 -14.95
C LEU A 77 21.68 6.99 -13.62
N HIS A 78 21.54 5.95 -12.81
CA HIS A 78 20.99 6.02 -11.47
C HIS A 78 21.90 5.26 -10.51
N ILE A 79 22.04 5.81 -9.32
CA ILE A 79 22.67 5.15 -8.18
C ILE A 79 21.54 4.80 -7.23
N ILE A 80 21.43 3.53 -6.89
CA ILE A 80 20.46 3.01 -5.94
C ILE A 80 21.25 2.55 -4.73
N ARG A 81 20.90 3.06 -3.55
CA ARG A 81 21.48 2.71 -2.26
C ARG A 81 20.40 2.09 -1.39
N SER A 82 20.78 1.11 -0.59
CA SER A 82 19.88 0.50 0.40
C SER A 82 20.65 0.20 1.68
N VAL A 83 19.97 0.29 2.81
CA VAL A 83 20.54 0.01 4.12
C VAL A 83 19.52 -0.73 4.99
N ALA A 84 19.98 -1.71 5.75
CA ALA A 84 19.28 -2.28 6.89
C ALA A 84 20.06 -1.96 8.17
N VAL A 85 19.37 -1.43 9.18
CA VAL A 85 19.95 -1.02 10.47
C VAL A 85 19.24 -1.79 11.58
N SER A 86 20.02 -2.48 12.41
CA SER A 86 19.52 -3.19 13.58
C SER A 86 19.49 -2.29 14.82
N SER A 87 18.54 -2.52 15.74
CA SER A 87 18.55 -1.91 17.07
C SER A 87 19.78 -2.28 17.91
N SER A 88 20.48 -3.38 17.57
CA SER A 88 21.79 -3.77 18.14
C SER A 88 22.97 -2.99 17.57
N GLY A 89 22.77 -2.15 16.55
CA GLY A 89 23.84 -1.40 15.86
C GLY A 89 24.43 -2.10 14.63
N ASP A 90 24.01 -3.32 14.30
CA ASP A 90 24.43 -3.98 13.07
C ASP A 90 23.89 -3.25 11.83
N ILE A 91 24.73 -3.10 10.80
CA ILE A 91 24.38 -2.40 9.56
C ILE A 91 24.73 -3.27 8.35
N GLU A 92 23.79 -3.40 7.43
CA GLU A 92 24.00 -4.01 6.11
C GLU A 92 23.72 -2.96 5.03
N ARG A 93 24.59 -2.85 4.03
CA ARG A 93 24.48 -1.86 2.95
C ARG A 93 24.62 -2.53 1.59
N ASP A 94 23.98 -1.94 0.60
CA ASP A 94 24.20 -2.28 -0.80
C ASP A 94 24.10 -1.04 -1.70
N LEU A 95 24.73 -1.12 -2.87
CA LEU A 95 24.70 -0.08 -3.88
C LEU A 95 24.67 -0.72 -5.27
N ARG A 96 23.78 -0.22 -6.13
CA ARG A 96 23.73 -0.56 -7.56
C ARG A 96 23.87 0.68 -8.42
N VAL A 97 24.72 0.57 -9.44
CA VAL A 97 24.83 1.56 -10.52
C VAL A 97 24.00 1.05 -11.69
N GLU A 98 22.85 1.67 -11.89
CA GLU A 98 21.89 1.27 -12.91
C GLU A 98 21.92 2.22 -14.10
N TYR A 99 21.99 1.66 -15.30
CA TYR A 99 21.97 2.40 -16.54
C TYR A 99 21.01 1.75 -17.52
N ASN A 100 20.14 2.58 -18.09
CA ASN A 100 19.02 2.12 -18.92
C ASN A 100 18.69 3.17 -19.98
N ALA A 101 18.17 2.73 -21.12
CA ALA A 101 17.64 3.57 -22.17
C ALA A 101 16.12 3.41 -22.30
N SER A 102 15.41 4.54 -22.38
CA SER A 102 13.99 4.55 -22.73
C SER A 102 13.60 5.90 -23.29
N THR A 103 12.67 5.90 -24.25
CA THR A 103 12.03 7.13 -24.75
C THR A 103 11.02 7.71 -23.75
N ARG A 104 10.68 6.98 -22.68
CA ARG A 104 9.67 7.37 -21.69
C ARG A 104 10.31 7.53 -20.29
N PRO A 105 10.55 8.77 -19.84
CA PRO A 105 11.15 9.04 -18.52
C PRO A 105 10.45 8.33 -17.36
N ARG A 106 9.12 8.32 -17.34
CA ARG A 106 8.33 7.65 -16.29
C ARG A 106 8.60 6.15 -16.19
N THR A 107 8.93 5.47 -17.31
CA THR A 107 9.27 4.05 -17.29
C THR A 107 10.57 3.82 -16.52
N ILE A 108 11.57 4.69 -16.71
CA ILE A 108 12.85 4.64 -16.00
C ILE A 108 12.64 4.90 -14.51
N THR A 109 11.88 5.93 -14.16
CA THR A 109 11.60 6.23 -12.74
C THR A 109 10.90 5.06 -12.04
N ASN A 110 9.92 4.43 -12.68
CA ASN A 110 9.23 3.27 -12.11
C ASN A 110 10.15 2.04 -12.02
N LEU A 111 11.03 1.83 -13.01
CA LEU A 111 12.03 0.76 -12.97
C LEU A 111 12.99 0.95 -11.79
N VAL A 112 13.56 2.15 -11.65
CA VAL A 112 14.52 2.47 -10.58
C VAL A 112 13.88 2.30 -9.21
N ARG A 113 12.63 2.75 -9.04
CA ARG A 113 11.87 2.51 -7.80
C ARG A 113 11.70 1.02 -7.50
N MET A 114 11.32 0.22 -8.50
CA MET A 114 11.18 -1.24 -8.34
C MET A 114 12.51 -1.91 -7.96
N LEU A 115 13.62 -1.48 -8.57
CA LEU A 115 14.95 -1.98 -8.25
C LEU A 115 15.40 -1.57 -6.84
N ALA A 116 15.05 -0.36 -6.40
CA ALA A 116 15.30 0.12 -5.04
C ALA A 116 14.53 -0.70 -4.01
N GLU A 117 13.23 -0.92 -4.22
CA GLU A 117 12.40 -1.82 -3.40
C GLU A 117 13.01 -3.24 -3.34
N GLY A 118 13.45 -3.78 -4.48
CA GLY A 118 14.13 -5.08 -4.51
C GLY A 118 15.41 -5.11 -3.67
N LEU A 119 16.17 -4.01 -3.66
CA LEU A 119 17.40 -3.87 -2.89
C LEU A 119 17.13 -3.72 -1.38
N GLU A 120 16.02 -3.11 -0.96
CA GLU A 120 15.54 -3.13 0.43
C GLU A 120 15.38 -4.57 0.92
N TYR A 121 14.70 -5.41 0.13
CA TYR A 121 14.47 -6.80 0.52
C TYR A 121 15.76 -7.60 0.64
N GLU A 122 16.73 -7.34 -0.24
CA GLU A 122 18.03 -8.02 -0.21
C GLU A 122 18.86 -7.64 1.02
N VAL A 123 18.99 -6.36 1.37
CA VAL A 123 19.77 -5.96 2.56
C VAL A 123 19.10 -6.45 3.85
N ALA A 124 17.77 -6.42 3.91
CA ALA A 124 17.00 -6.94 5.02
C ALA A 124 17.24 -8.45 5.20
N GLU A 125 17.17 -9.19 4.10
CA GLU A 125 17.38 -10.64 4.10
C GLU A 125 18.81 -11.02 4.51
N ARG A 126 19.82 -10.29 4.00
CA ARG A 126 21.22 -10.51 4.37
C ARG A 126 21.48 -10.22 5.84
N LEU A 127 20.88 -9.17 6.40
CA LEU A 127 21.02 -8.88 7.82
C LEU A 127 20.31 -9.94 8.68
N LEU A 128 19.09 -10.35 8.31
CA LEU A 128 18.38 -11.45 8.97
C LEU A 128 19.17 -12.78 8.92
N ARG A 129 19.96 -13.04 7.89
CA ARG A 129 20.80 -14.25 7.81
C ARG A 129 21.86 -14.31 8.91
N ARG A 130 22.30 -13.16 9.44
CA ARG A 130 23.31 -13.08 10.50
C ARG A 130 22.72 -13.31 11.89
N LEU A 131 21.40 -13.20 12.04
CA LEU A 131 20.72 -13.39 13.32
C LEU A 131 20.47 -14.87 13.62
N GLN A 132 20.65 -15.23 14.89
CA GLN A 132 20.52 -16.60 15.40
C GLN A 132 19.20 -16.87 16.13
N GLN A 133 18.49 -15.83 16.59
CA GLN A 133 17.29 -15.96 17.42
C GLN A 133 16.05 -15.34 16.77
N GLY A 134 14.89 -15.93 17.07
CA GLY A 134 13.59 -15.44 16.67
C GLY A 134 13.00 -14.50 17.71
N ASN A 135 13.17 -13.20 17.53
CA ASN A 135 12.32 -12.15 18.13
C ASN A 135 12.50 -10.83 17.37
N VAL A 136 12.43 -10.90 16.03
CA VAL A 136 12.87 -9.82 15.14
C VAL A 136 11.67 -9.18 14.44
N LEU A 137 11.65 -7.85 14.44
CA LEU A 137 10.71 -7.02 13.71
C LEU A 137 11.45 -6.33 12.55
N VAL A 138 11.12 -6.69 11.31
CA VAL A 138 11.63 -6.00 10.12
C VAL A 138 10.68 -4.88 9.76
N LEU A 139 11.11 -3.63 9.95
CA LEU A 139 10.42 -2.43 9.53
C LEU A 139 10.86 -2.04 8.12
N LEU A 140 9.91 -2.01 7.19
CA LEU A 140 10.08 -1.48 5.85
C LEU A 140 9.41 -0.11 5.76
N ASP A 141 10.08 0.88 5.17
CA ASP A 141 9.42 2.16 4.90
C ASP A 141 8.37 2.00 3.78
N GLY A 142 7.17 2.47 4.06
CA GLY A 142 6.01 2.37 3.20
C GLY A 142 5.12 1.14 3.43
N SER A 143 3.97 1.16 2.77
CA SER A 143 2.91 0.15 2.90
C SER A 143 3.27 -1.15 2.16
N LEU A 144 3.11 -2.30 2.83
CA LEU A 144 3.23 -3.61 2.18
C LEU A 144 2.17 -3.78 1.09
N TYR A 145 0.96 -3.24 1.28
CA TYR A 145 -0.06 -3.26 0.23
C TYR A 145 0.45 -2.63 -1.07
N SER A 146 1.05 -1.43 -0.99
CA SER A 146 1.61 -0.73 -2.16
C SER A 146 2.71 -1.55 -2.85
N LYS A 147 3.55 -2.23 -2.06
CA LYS A 147 4.61 -3.12 -2.55
C LYS A 147 4.05 -4.41 -3.21
N LEU A 148 2.87 -4.88 -2.82
CA LEU A 148 2.23 -6.09 -3.37
C LEU A 148 1.33 -5.85 -4.59
N VAL A 149 0.73 -4.66 -4.71
CA VAL A 149 -0.22 -4.34 -5.81
C VAL A 149 0.46 -3.86 -7.09
N HIS A 150 1.77 -4.02 -7.21
CA HIS A 150 2.48 -3.90 -8.49
C HIS A 150 1.87 -4.88 -9.49
N VAL A 151 1.60 -4.41 -10.71
CA VAL A 151 1.02 -5.28 -11.75
C VAL A 151 2.16 -6.03 -12.42
N PRO A 152 2.14 -7.38 -12.48
CA PRO A 152 3.12 -8.16 -13.24
C PRO A 152 3.23 -7.62 -14.67
N SER A 153 4.41 -7.11 -15.02
CA SER A 153 4.65 -6.49 -16.32
C SER A 153 6.13 -6.44 -16.66
N GLU A 154 6.38 -6.40 -17.96
CA GLU A 154 7.70 -6.15 -18.53
C GLU A 154 7.96 -4.65 -18.68
N PHE A 155 9.11 -4.18 -18.20
CA PHE A 155 9.53 -2.81 -18.39
C PHE A 155 10.04 -2.59 -19.82
N LYS A 156 9.56 -1.53 -20.48
CA LYS A 156 9.96 -1.14 -21.85
C LYS A 156 11.25 -0.34 -21.83
N VAL A 157 12.33 -1.02 -21.49
CA VAL A 157 13.71 -0.54 -21.33
C VAL A 157 14.66 -1.54 -22.00
N ASP A 158 15.92 -1.15 -22.23
CA ASP A 158 16.92 -2.03 -22.81
C ASP A 158 17.45 -3.09 -21.81
N ARG A 159 17.57 -2.75 -20.53
CA ARG A 159 18.06 -3.63 -19.46
C ARG A 159 17.01 -3.80 -18.35
N ASN A 160 17.12 -4.86 -17.53
CA ASN A 160 16.22 -5.10 -16.40
C ASN A 160 14.72 -5.14 -16.78
N LYS A 161 14.40 -5.69 -17.97
CA LYS A 161 13.02 -5.81 -18.46
C LYS A 161 12.13 -6.64 -17.51
N ASP A 162 12.77 -7.57 -16.82
CA ASP A 162 12.24 -8.52 -15.85
C ASP A 162 12.28 -8.01 -14.40
N ALA A 163 12.56 -6.73 -14.14
CA ALA A 163 12.73 -6.18 -12.79
C ALA A 163 11.59 -6.49 -11.80
N TYR A 164 10.35 -6.65 -12.28
CA TYR A 164 9.24 -7.12 -11.45
C TYR A 164 9.53 -8.50 -10.83
N LEU A 165 10.02 -9.45 -11.64
CA LEU A 165 10.33 -10.80 -11.20
C LEU A 165 11.50 -10.79 -10.22
N THR A 166 12.55 -10.04 -10.51
CA THR A 166 13.71 -9.91 -9.62
C THR A 166 13.31 -9.33 -8.26
N CYS A 167 12.50 -8.25 -8.26
CA CYS A 167 12.01 -7.62 -7.04
C CYS A 167 11.15 -8.59 -6.21
N MET A 168 10.18 -9.26 -6.83
CA MET A 168 9.31 -10.21 -6.13
C MET A 168 10.07 -11.45 -5.64
N ASP A 169 11.08 -11.94 -6.38
CA ASP A 169 11.92 -13.04 -5.91
C ASP A 169 12.73 -12.65 -4.66
N SER A 170 13.27 -11.42 -4.62
CA SER A 170 13.91 -10.87 -3.43
C SER A 170 12.93 -10.73 -2.26
N PHE A 171 11.70 -10.25 -2.49
CA PHE A 171 10.66 -10.21 -1.45
C PHE A 171 10.28 -11.60 -0.93
N LEU A 172 10.15 -12.58 -1.82
CA LEU A 172 9.85 -13.98 -1.45
C LEU A 172 10.99 -14.64 -0.67
N ARG A 173 12.25 -14.28 -0.95
CA ARG A 173 13.41 -14.71 -0.14
C ARG A 173 13.38 -14.09 1.25
N LEU A 174 13.09 -12.80 1.35
CA LEU A 174 12.90 -12.12 2.64
C LEU A 174 11.77 -12.77 3.45
N CYS A 175 10.59 -12.98 2.84
CA CYS A 175 9.45 -13.64 3.49
C CYS A 175 9.81 -15.04 4.00
N LYS A 176 10.50 -15.83 3.17
CA LYS A 176 10.95 -17.17 3.57
C LYS A 176 11.90 -17.09 4.77
N ARG A 177 12.91 -16.21 4.71
CA ARG A 177 13.89 -16.07 5.80
C ARG A 177 13.24 -15.56 7.08
N ALA A 178 12.31 -14.62 6.98
CA ALA A 178 11.54 -14.14 8.12
C ALA A 178 10.72 -15.26 8.74
N SER A 179 10.02 -16.06 7.92
CA SER A 179 9.27 -17.23 8.38
C SER A 179 10.16 -18.27 9.07
N ASP A 180 11.33 -18.58 8.50
CA ASP A 180 12.27 -19.57 9.06
C ASP A 180 12.82 -19.13 10.44
N LEU A 181 12.85 -17.82 10.71
CA LEU A 181 13.31 -17.24 11.99
C LEU A 181 12.17 -16.85 12.94
N GLY A 182 10.91 -16.96 12.52
CA GLY A 182 9.78 -16.40 13.28
C GLY A 182 9.81 -14.86 13.37
N ALA A 183 10.43 -14.18 12.41
CA ALA A 183 10.45 -12.73 12.32
C ALA A 183 9.17 -12.19 11.65
N LEU A 184 8.75 -10.99 12.04
CA LEU A 184 7.61 -10.29 11.47
C LEU A 184 8.08 -9.23 10.47
N ILE A 185 7.42 -9.15 9.31
CA ILE A 185 7.65 -8.09 8.34
C ILE A 185 6.52 -7.07 8.48
N VAL A 186 6.90 -5.83 8.76
CA VAL A 186 5.97 -4.72 9.01
C VAL A 186 6.32 -3.55 8.10
N GLY A 187 5.35 -3.12 7.29
CA GLY A 187 5.43 -1.87 6.54
C GLY A 187 4.81 -0.73 7.33
N VAL A 188 5.50 0.40 7.42
CA VAL A 188 5.02 1.61 8.12
C VAL A 188 4.94 2.76 7.13
N ALA A 189 3.77 3.37 6.98
CA ALA A 189 3.56 4.49 6.06
C ALA A 189 2.92 5.70 6.74
N LYS A 190 3.53 6.89 6.57
CA LYS A 190 3.00 8.17 7.07
C LYS A 190 1.92 8.77 6.18
N ASP A 191 2.19 8.85 4.87
CA ASP A 191 1.35 9.56 3.92
C ASP A 191 0.45 8.59 3.14
N SER A 192 -0.33 7.79 3.87
CA SER A 192 -1.18 6.79 3.23
C SER A 192 -2.43 7.42 2.63
N MET A 193 -2.51 7.41 1.29
CA MET A 193 -3.72 7.74 0.53
C MET A 193 -4.69 6.55 0.40
N SER A 194 -4.61 5.59 1.32
CA SER A 194 -5.48 4.42 1.37
C SER A 194 -6.92 4.81 1.73
N GLU A 195 -7.89 3.98 1.35
CA GLU A 195 -9.30 4.14 1.69
C GLU A 195 -9.89 2.85 2.32
N HIS A 196 -9.03 1.96 2.82
CA HIS A 196 -9.41 0.63 3.29
C HIS A 196 -10.23 0.67 4.58
N LEU A 197 -9.84 1.49 5.56
CA LEU A 197 -10.60 1.62 6.81
C LEU A 197 -11.95 2.28 6.53
N ARG A 198 -11.97 3.37 5.76
CA ARG A 198 -13.18 4.05 5.32
C ARG A 198 -14.13 3.07 4.63
N LEU A 199 -13.63 2.33 3.64
CA LEU A 199 -14.42 1.35 2.91
C LEU A 199 -14.98 0.25 3.84
N TYR A 200 -14.17 -0.23 4.79
CA TYR A 200 -14.64 -1.21 5.77
C TYR A 200 -15.78 -0.64 6.63
N LEU A 201 -15.59 0.52 7.27
CA LEU A 201 -16.59 1.15 8.13
C LEU A 201 -17.91 1.41 7.39
N TYR A 202 -17.83 1.84 6.14
CA TYR A 202 -19.02 2.08 5.31
C TYR A 202 -19.77 0.79 5.00
N LEU A 203 -19.05 -0.31 4.79
CA LEU A 203 -19.68 -1.61 4.56
C LEU A 203 -20.29 -2.19 5.84
N GLU A 204 -19.80 -1.82 7.01
CA GLU A 204 -20.42 -2.15 8.30
C GLU A 204 -21.68 -1.30 8.55
N VAL A 205 -21.64 0.02 8.28
CA VAL A 205 -22.85 0.86 8.34
C VAL A 205 -23.92 0.33 7.37
N ALA A 206 -23.54 -0.04 6.15
CA ALA A 206 -24.46 -0.63 5.19
C ALA A 206 -25.06 -1.96 5.70
N HIS A 207 -24.27 -2.80 6.36
CA HIS A 207 -24.75 -4.05 6.96
C HIS A 207 -25.82 -3.78 8.04
N ASP A 208 -25.60 -2.78 8.89
CA ASP A 208 -26.55 -2.41 9.95
C ASP A 208 -27.85 -1.84 9.39
N LEU A 209 -27.76 -1.01 8.35
CA LEU A 209 -28.94 -0.49 7.64
C LEU A 209 -29.74 -1.63 6.99
N LEU A 210 -29.07 -2.57 6.32
CA LEU A 210 -29.71 -3.76 5.74
C LEU A 210 -30.37 -4.65 6.82
N SER A 211 -29.72 -4.79 7.97
CA SER A 211 -30.24 -5.55 9.12
C SER A 211 -31.48 -4.88 9.72
N SER A 212 -31.48 -3.56 9.85
CA SER A 212 -32.66 -2.77 10.26
C SER A 212 -33.83 -2.96 9.29
N MET A 213 -33.57 -2.83 7.98
CA MET A 213 -34.58 -3.04 6.94
C MET A 213 -35.20 -4.44 7.02
N MET A 214 -34.37 -5.48 7.17
CA MET A 214 -34.84 -6.86 7.30
C MET A 214 -35.78 -7.02 8.50
N THR A 215 -35.43 -6.46 9.65
CA THR A 215 -36.27 -6.50 10.86
C THR A 215 -37.63 -5.81 10.63
N LYS A 216 -37.63 -4.60 10.06
CA LYS A 216 -38.85 -3.85 9.75
C LYS A 216 -39.78 -4.59 8.77
N LEU A 217 -39.20 -5.18 7.73
CA LEU A 217 -39.97 -5.94 6.72
C LEU A 217 -40.53 -7.24 7.30
N ARG A 218 -39.80 -7.93 8.19
CA ARG A 218 -40.28 -9.15 8.88
C ARG A 218 -41.50 -8.88 9.75
N VAL A 219 -41.49 -7.82 10.55
CA VAL A 219 -42.61 -7.45 11.44
C VAL A 219 -43.92 -7.25 10.66
N ARG A 220 -43.83 -6.79 9.41
CA ARG A 220 -44.99 -6.45 8.60
C ARG A 220 -45.50 -7.59 7.71
N GLY A 221 -44.81 -8.73 7.68
CA GLY A 221 -45.19 -9.86 6.80
C GLY A 221 -45.04 -9.56 5.31
N GLU A 222 -44.09 -8.71 4.94
CA GLU A 222 -43.83 -8.29 3.54
C GLU A 222 -43.22 -9.44 2.70
N ASN A 223 -43.12 -9.22 1.38
CA ASN A 223 -42.72 -10.19 0.36
C ASN A 223 -41.65 -11.23 0.82
N PRO A 224 -42.04 -12.51 1.00
CA PRO A 224 -41.15 -13.57 1.48
C PRO A 224 -39.90 -13.79 0.62
N ALA A 225 -39.98 -13.53 -0.69
CA ALA A 225 -38.84 -13.72 -1.60
C ALA A 225 -37.74 -12.66 -1.38
N MET A 226 -38.14 -11.41 -1.09
CA MET A 226 -37.19 -10.32 -0.80
C MET A 226 -36.52 -10.55 0.55
N LEU A 227 -37.28 -10.92 1.58
CA LEU A 227 -36.75 -11.27 2.89
C LEU A 227 -35.74 -12.41 2.80
N LYS A 228 -36.05 -13.47 2.05
CA LYS A 228 -35.12 -14.59 1.80
C LYS A 228 -33.84 -14.13 1.09
N THR A 229 -33.94 -13.20 0.14
CA THR A 229 -32.77 -12.65 -0.56
C THR A 229 -31.90 -11.81 0.36
N LEU A 230 -32.48 -10.88 1.13
CA LEU A 230 -31.76 -10.07 2.10
C LEU A 230 -31.09 -10.93 3.16
N GLU A 231 -31.79 -11.93 3.69
CA GLU A 231 -31.25 -12.85 4.67
C GLU A 231 -30.07 -13.66 4.12
N ALA A 232 -30.18 -14.17 2.88
CA ALA A 232 -29.09 -14.88 2.24
C ALA A 232 -27.86 -13.98 2.07
N VAL A 233 -28.05 -12.72 1.66
CA VAL A 233 -26.96 -11.75 1.49
C VAL A 233 -26.33 -11.37 2.83
N LEU A 234 -27.11 -11.09 3.87
CA LEU A 234 -26.61 -10.76 5.20
C LEU A 234 -25.77 -11.91 5.80
N LYS A 235 -26.22 -13.17 5.62
CA LYS A 235 -25.48 -14.35 6.09
C LYS A 235 -24.06 -14.47 5.52
N VAL A 236 -23.82 -13.95 4.32
CA VAL A 236 -22.52 -14.03 3.65
C VAL A 236 -21.89 -12.66 3.41
N TRP A 237 -22.42 -11.58 4.01
CA TRP A 237 -22.05 -10.20 3.69
C TRP A 237 -20.53 -9.96 3.77
N SER A 238 -19.93 -10.35 4.89
CA SER A 238 -18.49 -10.18 5.13
C SER A 238 -17.63 -11.04 4.20
N LEU A 239 -18.17 -12.11 3.61
CA LEU A 239 -17.46 -13.01 2.69
C LEU A 239 -17.57 -12.55 1.23
N LEU A 240 -18.60 -11.76 0.89
CA LEU A 240 -18.81 -11.27 -0.47
C LEU A 240 -17.72 -10.25 -0.86
N PRO A 241 -17.11 -10.40 -2.05
CA PRO A 241 -16.20 -9.39 -2.60
C PRO A 241 -16.85 -8.02 -2.62
N ILE A 242 -16.07 -6.98 -2.31
CA ILE A 242 -16.53 -5.59 -2.29
C ILE A 242 -17.32 -5.19 -3.55
N PRO A 243 -16.87 -5.51 -4.78
CA PRO A 243 -17.63 -5.15 -5.98
C PRO A 243 -19.05 -5.74 -6.00
N GLN A 244 -19.24 -6.93 -5.45
CA GLN A 244 -20.54 -7.59 -5.38
C GLN A 244 -21.44 -6.92 -4.33
N ARG A 245 -20.89 -6.57 -3.15
CA ARG A 245 -21.62 -5.80 -2.12
C ARG A 245 -22.11 -4.46 -2.67
N VAL A 246 -21.22 -3.69 -3.31
CA VAL A 246 -21.60 -2.40 -3.91
C VAL A 246 -22.64 -2.57 -5.03
N ALA A 247 -22.51 -3.60 -5.87
CA ALA A 247 -23.51 -3.90 -6.90
C ALA A 247 -24.88 -4.24 -6.30
N PHE A 248 -24.90 -5.03 -5.22
CA PHE A 248 -26.12 -5.36 -4.48
C PHE A 248 -26.79 -4.11 -3.90
N LEU A 249 -26.04 -3.25 -3.21
CA LEU A 249 -26.58 -1.99 -2.66
C LEU A 249 -27.20 -1.11 -3.74
N ARG A 250 -26.53 -0.96 -4.89
CA ARG A 250 -27.07 -0.22 -6.04
C ARG A 250 -28.35 -0.81 -6.60
N LYS A 251 -28.45 -2.15 -6.66
CA LYS A 251 -29.67 -2.83 -7.10
C LYS A 251 -30.80 -2.60 -6.11
N LEU A 252 -30.52 -2.64 -4.81
CA LEU A 252 -31.50 -2.44 -3.75
C LEU A 252 -32.06 -1.01 -3.76
N VAL A 253 -31.20 0.01 -3.85
CA VAL A 253 -31.62 1.43 -3.93
C VAL A 253 -32.49 1.72 -5.16
N LYS A 254 -32.31 0.95 -6.25
CA LYS A 254 -33.11 1.09 -7.49
C LYS A 254 -34.40 0.26 -7.49
N ALA A 255 -34.59 -0.65 -6.55
CA ALA A 255 -35.74 -1.54 -6.54
C ALA A 255 -37.01 -0.76 -6.18
N GLN A 256 -37.93 -0.63 -7.14
CA GLN A 256 -39.23 0.00 -6.91
C GLN A 256 -40.13 -0.91 -6.05
N GLY A 257 -40.90 -0.31 -5.14
CA GLY A 257 -41.86 -1.03 -4.29
C GLY A 257 -41.38 -1.39 -2.88
N LEU A 258 -40.15 -1.04 -2.50
CA LEU A 258 -39.76 -0.98 -1.08
C LEU A 258 -40.52 0.20 -0.46
N GLY A 259 -41.60 -0.09 0.28
CA GLY A 259 -42.56 0.92 0.74
C GLY A 259 -41.96 2.03 1.61
N ALA A 260 -42.77 3.05 1.90
CA ALA A 260 -42.42 4.25 2.70
C ALA A 260 -41.68 3.96 4.02
N TYR A 261 -41.82 2.75 4.57
CA TYR A 261 -41.36 2.35 5.90
C TYR A 261 -39.84 2.09 6.02
N VAL A 262 -39.17 1.76 4.91
CA VAL A 262 -37.70 1.58 4.86
C VAL A 262 -37.01 2.70 4.07
N MET A 263 -37.74 3.78 3.78
CA MET A 263 -37.23 4.90 2.98
C MET A 263 -36.04 5.59 3.64
N ASN A 264 -36.00 5.66 4.97
CA ASN A 264 -34.87 6.25 5.69
C ASN A 264 -33.60 5.44 5.45
N GLU A 265 -33.63 4.11 5.61
CA GLU A 265 -32.48 3.25 5.33
C GLU A 265 -32.07 3.31 3.86
N LEU A 266 -33.03 3.34 2.94
CA LEU A 266 -32.74 3.47 1.50
C LEU A 266 -32.09 4.82 1.16
N SER A 267 -32.54 5.92 1.77
CA SER A 267 -31.92 7.23 1.61
C SER A 267 -30.48 7.22 2.11
N LEU A 268 -30.26 6.71 3.33
CA LEU A 268 -28.91 6.61 3.91
C LEU A 268 -28.00 5.68 3.10
N LEU A 269 -28.51 4.58 2.56
CA LEU A 269 -27.74 3.72 1.64
C LEU A 269 -27.40 4.43 0.33
N ALA A 270 -28.30 5.25 -0.21
CA ALA A 270 -28.05 6.04 -1.41
C ALA A 270 -26.99 7.13 -1.17
N GLU A 271 -27.07 7.83 -0.04
CA GLU A 271 -26.06 8.78 0.43
C GLU A 271 -24.70 8.09 0.60
N LEU A 272 -24.66 6.92 1.25
CA LEU A 272 -23.46 6.12 1.45
C LEU A 272 -22.82 5.70 0.11
N ILE A 273 -23.59 5.24 -0.87
CA ILE A 273 -23.08 4.89 -2.21
C ILE A 273 -22.49 6.13 -2.91
N THR A 274 -23.13 7.28 -2.75
CA THR A 274 -22.66 8.55 -3.32
C THR A 274 -21.33 8.94 -2.69
N ASP A 275 -21.22 8.83 -1.37
CA ASP A 275 -20.03 9.19 -0.61
C ASP A 275 -18.84 8.21 -0.82
N LEU A 276 -19.13 6.91 -1.00
CA LEU A 276 -18.12 5.94 -1.49
C LEU A 276 -17.53 6.31 -2.85
N GLY A 277 -18.23 7.13 -3.65
CA GLY A 277 -17.73 7.65 -4.91
C GLY A 277 -16.74 8.81 -4.75
N ARG A 278 -16.73 9.48 -3.58
CA ARG A 278 -15.75 10.54 -3.26
C ARG A 278 -14.39 9.93 -2.97
N ARG A 279 -13.31 10.66 -3.24
CA ARG A 279 -11.93 10.21 -2.99
C ARG A 279 -11.40 10.85 -1.72
N GLU A 280 -11.68 10.23 -0.59
CA GLU A 280 -11.16 10.63 0.72
C GLU A 280 -10.33 9.49 1.31
N SER A 281 -9.15 9.83 1.83
CA SER A 281 -8.25 8.86 2.44
C SER A 281 -8.64 8.54 3.88
N ASP A 282 -8.16 7.40 4.36
CA ASP A 282 -8.25 6.97 5.75
C ASP A 282 -7.61 8.00 6.69
N TYR A 283 -6.58 8.73 6.23
CA TYR A 283 -6.00 9.85 6.96
C TYR A 283 -7.06 10.92 7.32
N HIS A 284 -7.88 11.33 6.35
CA HIS A 284 -8.91 12.35 6.58
C HIS A 284 -9.96 11.87 7.60
N LEU A 285 -10.37 10.61 7.48
CA LEU A 285 -11.30 9.97 8.40
C LEU A 285 -10.73 9.88 9.83
N LEU A 286 -9.46 9.51 9.96
CA LEU A 286 -8.76 9.44 11.25
C LEU A 286 -8.61 10.82 11.89
N MET A 287 -8.16 11.82 11.15
CA MET A 287 -8.01 13.19 11.66
C MET A 287 -9.35 13.79 12.10
N ARG A 288 -10.46 13.36 11.50
CA ARG A 288 -11.80 13.80 11.88
C ARG A 288 -12.31 13.15 13.16
N PHE A 289 -12.16 11.83 13.30
CA PHE A 289 -12.84 11.07 14.37
C PHE A 289 -11.92 10.61 15.52
N ALA A 290 -10.60 10.50 15.31
CA ALA A 290 -9.65 10.13 16.36
C ALA A 290 -9.37 11.31 17.30
N LYS A 291 -10.07 11.37 18.43
CA LYS A 291 -9.96 12.48 19.41
C LYS A 291 -8.80 12.33 20.40
N SER A 292 -8.22 11.14 20.49
CA SER A 292 -7.12 10.76 21.39
C SER A 292 -6.18 9.76 20.72
N GLU A 293 -5.03 9.52 21.33
CA GLU A 293 -4.13 8.43 20.97
C GLU A 293 -4.86 7.10 20.92
N GLY A 294 -4.41 6.21 20.04
CA GLY A 294 -5.03 4.90 19.87
C GLY A 294 -4.64 4.24 18.56
N CYS A 295 -5.29 3.11 18.29
CA CYS A 295 -5.17 2.40 17.04
C CYS A 295 -6.53 1.87 16.58
N SER A 296 -6.67 1.67 15.27
CA SER A 296 -7.84 0.95 14.75
C SER A 296 -7.69 -0.54 15.06
N LYS A 297 -8.82 -1.26 15.18
CA LYS A 297 -8.80 -2.72 15.11
C LYS A 297 -8.13 -3.18 13.80
N PRO A 298 -7.45 -4.34 13.83
CA PRO A 298 -6.77 -4.87 12.67
C PRO A 298 -7.75 -5.39 11.63
N LEU A 299 -7.43 -5.18 10.35
CA LEU A 299 -8.20 -5.61 9.20
C LEU A 299 -7.37 -6.56 8.33
N ILE A 300 -7.95 -7.65 7.85
CA ILE A 300 -7.34 -8.49 6.81
C ILE A 300 -7.69 -7.89 5.45
N ILE A 301 -6.67 -7.61 4.63
CA ILE A 301 -6.81 -6.96 3.33
C ILE A 301 -6.17 -7.84 2.25
N GLY A 302 -6.93 -8.12 1.20
CA GLY A 302 -6.42 -8.73 -0.03
C GLY A 302 -6.33 -7.75 -1.19
N CYS A 303 -6.12 -8.24 -2.42
CA CYS A 303 -5.89 -7.40 -3.58
C CYS A 303 -7.17 -6.70 -4.08
N LEU A 304 -7.35 -5.43 -3.72
CA LEU A 304 -8.51 -4.63 -4.16
C LEU A 304 -8.26 -3.91 -5.49
N ARG A 305 -6.99 -3.80 -5.90
CA ARG A 305 -6.61 -3.12 -7.15
C ARG A 305 -7.04 -3.95 -8.36
N LYS A 306 -8.13 -3.52 -9.02
CA LYS A 306 -8.75 -4.19 -10.19
C LYS A 306 -7.73 -4.72 -11.21
N ARG A 307 -6.81 -3.87 -11.70
CA ARG A 307 -5.82 -4.28 -12.71
C ARG A 307 -4.88 -5.39 -12.24
N CYS A 308 -4.53 -5.40 -10.95
CA CYS A 308 -3.67 -6.44 -10.39
C CYS A 308 -4.47 -7.75 -10.25
N ARG A 309 -5.69 -7.68 -9.71
CA ARG A 309 -6.63 -8.81 -9.64
C ARG A 309 -6.83 -9.47 -11.01
N GLU A 310 -7.23 -8.70 -12.02
CA GLU A 310 -7.49 -9.22 -13.37
C GLU A 310 -6.26 -9.92 -13.97
N LYS A 311 -5.05 -9.44 -13.63
CA LYS A 311 -3.80 -10.05 -14.09
C LYS A 311 -3.57 -11.43 -13.46
N PHE A 312 -3.86 -11.60 -12.17
CA PHE A 312 -3.76 -12.90 -11.49
C PHE A 312 -4.95 -13.83 -11.79
N GLU A 313 -6.13 -13.31 -12.14
CA GLU A 313 -7.23 -14.10 -12.70
C GLU A 313 -6.83 -14.70 -14.05
N CYS A 314 -6.24 -13.89 -14.94
CA CYS A 314 -5.70 -14.34 -16.23
C CYS A 314 -4.61 -15.43 -16.08
N LEU A 315 -3.78 -15.36 -15.04
CA LEU A 315 -2.83 -16.42 -14.70
C LEU A 315 -3.54 -17.76 -14.41
N ASN A 316 -4.67 -17.73 -13.70
CA ASN A 316 -5.45 -18.93 -13.39
C ASN A 316 -6.09 -19.54 -14.64
N GLU A 317 -6.57 -18.70 -15.55
CA GLU A 317 -7.24 -19.12 -16.78
C GLU A 317 -6.26 -19.70 -17.81
N LYS A 318 -5.11 -19.07 -18.00
CA LYS A 318 -4.16 -19.43 -19.07
C LYS A 318 -3.06 -20.40 -18.64
N GLY A 319 -2.84 -20.53 -17.33
CA GLY A 319 -1.69 -21.23 -16.77
C GLY A 319 -0.39 -20.42 -16.82
N VAL A 320 0.57 -20.81 -15.97
CA VAL A 320 1.77 -20.02 -15.68
C VAL A 320 2.69 -19.82 -16.88
N VAL A 321 2.89 -20.84 -17.72
CA VAL A 321 3.80 -20.75 -18.87
C VAL A 321 3.29 -19.72 -19.86
N LYS A 322 2.01 -19.82 -20.25
CA LYS A 322 1.41 -18.89 -21.20
C LYS A 322 1.32 -17.48 -20.63
N PHE A 323 1.03 -17.35 -19.34
CA PHE A 323 1.05 -16.06 -18.65
C PHE A 323 2.41 -15.36 -18.72
N VAL A 324 3.50 -16.10 -18.50
CA VAL A 324 4.87 -15.55 -18.60
C VAL A 324 5.18 -15.11 -20.03
N GLU A 325 4.85 -15.93 -21.03
CA GLU A 325 5.04 -15.60 -22.44
C GLU A 325 4.29 -14.32 -22.85
N ASP A 326 3.03 -14.20 -22.42
CA ASP A 326 2.19 -13.05 -22.72
C ASP A 326 2.62 -11.77 -21.96
N THR A 327 3.31 -11.91 -20.82
CA THR A 327 3.67 -10.79 -19.95
C THR A 327 5.08 -10.25 -20.20
N TRP A 328 6.03 -11.09 -20.63
CA TRP A 328 7.42 -10.70 -20.96
C TRP A 328 7.82 -10.99 -22.42
N PRO A 329 7.06 -10.49 -23.42
CA PRO A 329 7.29 -10.83 -24.82
C PRO A 329 8.60 -10.28 -25.41
N LEU A 330 9.18 -9.20 -24.89
CA LEU A 330 10.48 -8.70 -25.36
C LEU A 330 11.62 -9.59 -24.86
N THR A 331 11.59 -9.96 -23.57
CA THR A 331 12.57 -10.84 -22.95
C THR A 331 12.56 -12.21 -23.60
N ILE A 332 11.37 -12.75 -23.88
CA ILE A 332 11.23 -14.03 -24.61
C ILE A 332 11.89 -13.94 -25.99
N ARG A 333 11.59 -12.91 -26.78
CA ARG A 333 12.17 -12.71 -28.12
C ARG A 333 13.69 -12.56 -28.10
N GLU A 334 14.25 -11.89 -27.09
CA GLU A 334 15.70 -11.76 -26.93
C GLU A 334 16.37 -13.11 -26.63
N LEU A 335 15.68 -13.98 -25.88
CA LEU A 335 16.17 -15.29 -25.48
C LEU A 335 15.86 -16.42 -26.48
N GLU A 336 15.03 -16.18 -27.51
CA GLU A 336 14.70 -17.18 -28.55
C GLU A 336 15.94 -17.75 -29.24
N ARG A 337 17.00 -16.96 -29.36
CA ARG A 337 18.29 -17.37 -29.93
C ARG A 337 19.09 -18.31 -29.01
N SER A 338 18.63 -18.55 -27.79
CA SER A 338 19.29 -19.37 -26.78
C SER A 338 18.26 -20.25 -26.04
N PRO A 339 17.88 -21.41 -26.61
CA PRO A 339 16.80 -22.25 -26.08
C PRO A 339 16.99 -22.66 -24.62
N SER A 340 18.23 -22.90 -24.17
CA SER A 340 18.55 -23.20 -22.76
C SER A 340 18.18 -22.04 -21.84
N ARG A 341 18.65 -20.82 -22.15
CA ARG A 341 18.37 -19.60 -21.36
C ARG A 341 16.88 -19.26 -21.38
N LEU A 342 16.20 -19.48 -22.52
CA LEU A 342 14.75 -19.30 -22.61
C LEU A 342 14.01 -20.25 -21.66
N LYS A 343 14.40 -21.52 -21.62
CA LYS A 343 13.81 -22.51 -20.71
C LYS A 343 14.07 -22.15 -19.24
N GLU A 344 15.30 -21.73 -18.91
CA GLU A 344 15.67 -21.26 -17.58
C GLU A 344 14.82 -20.06 -17.15
N PHE A 345 14.69 -19.04 -18.01
CA PHE A 345 13.87 -17.87 -17.75
C PHE A 345 12.41 -18.24 -17.50
N LYS A 346 11.78 -19.03 -18.39
CA LYS A 346 10.38 -19.47 -18.21
C LYS A 346 10.18 -20.23 -16.89
N THR A 347 11.13 -21.08 -16.54
CA THR A 347 11.09 -21.88 -15.30
C THR A 347 11.22 -20.99 -14.06
N TRP A 348 12.19 -20.08 -14.05
CA TRP A 348 12.40 -19.14 -12.95
C TRP A 348 11.21 -18.18 -12.80
N ALA A 349 10.82 -17.50 -13.88
CA ALA A 349 9.68 -16.57 -13.89
C ALA A 349 8.39 -17.26 -13.43
N GLY A 350 8.12 -18.47 -13.93
CA GLY A 350 6.95 -19.23 -13.52
C GLY A 350 6.96 -19.57 -12.03
N ARG A 351 8.11 -19.98 -11.48
CA ARG A 351 8.28 -20.24 -10.05
C ARG A 351 8.02 -18.99 -9.21
N VAL A 352 8.60 -17.85 -9.60
CA VAL A 352 8.42 -16.57 -8.89
C VAL A 352 6.95 -16.16 -8.88
N ILE A 353 6.27 -16.21 -10.03
CA ILE A 353 4.86 -15.86 -10.15
C ILE A 353 3.96 -16.78 -9.32
N MET A 354 4.19 -18.09 -9.38
CA MET A 354 3.41 -19.03 -8.58
C MET A 354 3.61 -18.80 -7.09
N ARG A 355 4.85 -18.61 -6.62
CA ARG A 355 5.13 -18.29 -5.21
C ARG A 355 4.54 -16.95 -4.78
N THR A 356 4.56 -15.96 -5.67
CA THR A 356 3.95 -14.64 -5.43
C THR A 356 2.44 -14.77 -5.22
N LYS A 357 1.75 -15.55 -6.06
CA LYS A 357 0.31 -15.82 -5.95
C LYS A 357 -0.07 -16.43 -4.58
N GLU A 358 0.85 -17.17 -3.97
CA GLU A 358 0.67 -17.85 -2.68
C GLU A 358 0.93 -16.96 -1.46
N LEU A 359 1.31 -15.69 -1.65
CA LEU A 359 1.48 -14.76 -0.53
C LEU A 359 0.17 -14.59 0.27
N PRO A 360 0.23 -14.63 1.61
CA PRO A 360 -0.94 -14.41 2.44
C PRO A 360 -1.43 -12.97 2.32
N ALA A 361 -2.72 -12.76 2.59
CA ALA A 361 -3.29 -11.44 2.81
C ALA A 361 -2.53 -10.71 3.92
N ILE A 362 -2.58 -9.38 3.90
CA ILE A 362 -1.91 -8.55 4.91
C ILE A 362 -2.90 -8.19 6.01
N ILE A 363 -2.38 -7.98 7.21
CA ILE A 363 -3.13 -7.37 8.31
C ILE A 363 -2.76 -5.88 8.33
N THR A 364 -3.75 -5.00 8.31
CA THR A 364 -3.56 -3.55 8.31
C THR A 364 -4.31 -2.93 9.48
N PHE A 365 -3.68 -1.97 10.16
CA PHE A 365 -4.32 -1.09 11.13
C PHE A 365 -3.68 0.29 11.08
N TYR A 366 -4.34 1.25 11.71
CA TYR A 366 -3.88 2.63 11.81
C TYR A 366 -3.52 2.95 13.25
N VAL A 367 -2.51 3.77 13.45
CA VAL A 367 -2.02 4.17 14.78
C VAL A 367 -1.88 5.67 14.84
N LEU A 368 -2.45 6.30 15.87
CA LEU A 368 -2.18 7.68 16.24
C LEU A 368 -1.40 7.67 17.56
N LEU A 369 -0.09 7.92 17.46
CA LEU A 369 0.83 7.86 18.60
C LEU A 369 0.71 9.07 19.53
N ARG A 370 0.30 10.21 18.98
CA ARG A 370 0.07 11.45 19.72
C ARG A 370 -1.09 12.22 19.12
N LYS A 371 -1.93 12.83 19.96
CA LYS A 371 -3.01 13.71 19.51
C LYS A 371 -2.48 14.84 18.62
N GLY A 372 -3.07 15.00 17.44
CA GLY A 372 -2.72 16.04 16.46
C GLY A 372 -1.55 15.69 15.55
N ASP A 373 -0.94 14.52 15.70
CA ASP A 373 0.10 14.02 14.79
C ASP A 373 -0.51 13.33 13.55
N ILE A 374 0.33 12.98 12.58
CA ILE A 374 -0.05 12.24 11.38
C ILE A 374 -0.24 10.76 11.75
N PRO A 375 -1.43 10.17 11.53
CA PRO A 375 -1.64 8.75 11.78
C PRO A 375 -0.78 7.88 10.85
N LEU A 376 -0.19 6.84 11.42
CA LEU A 376 0.59 5.85 10.70
C LEU A 376 -0.30 4.72 10.23
N ARG A 377 -0.14 4.31 8.97
CA ARG A 377 -0.63 3.01 8.49
C ARG A 377 0.42 1.94 8.76
N VAL A 378 0.00 0.86 9.39
CA VAL A 378 0.84 -0.30 9.70
C VAL A 378 0.29 -1.50 8.96
N ASP A 379 1.10 -2.09 8.08
CA ASP A 379 0.80 -3.34 7.40
C ASP A 379 1.70 -4.45 7.94
N ILE A 380 1.14 -5.62 8.22
CA ILE A 380 1.86 -6.79 8.71
C ILE A 380 1.67 -7.92 7.71
N MET A 381 2.76 -8.57 7.36
CA MET A 381 2.73 -9.89 6.75
C MET A 381 3.12 -10.93 7.81
N VAL A 382 2.23 -11.88 8.06
CA VAL A 382 2.45 -13.01 8.99
C VAL A 382 2.48 -14.31 8.17
N PRO A 383 3.66 -14.73 7.67
CA PRO A 383 3.76 -15.88 6.77
C PRO A 383 3.25 -17.21 7.36
N SER A 384 3.22 -17.33 8.69
CA SER A 384 2.88 -18.55 9.43
C SER A 384 1.40 -18.68 9.80
N GLN A 385 0.56 -17.68 9.51
CA GLN A 385 -0.86 -17.71 9.84
C GLN A 385 -1.69 -18.17 8.64
N ASP A 386 -2.76 -18.93 8.90
CA ASP A 386 -3.73 -19.37 7.88
C ASP A 386 -4.62 -18.20 7.42
N LEU A 387 -4.02 -17.28 6.66
CA LEU A 387 -4.67 -16.13 6.05
C LEU A 387 -5.04 -16.46 4.61
N PRO A 388 -6.14 -15.90 4.09
CA PRO A 388 -6.50 -16.08 2.68
C PRO A 388 -5.40 -15.50 1.78
N LYS A 389 -5.22 -16.06 0.58
CA LYS A 389 -4.17 -15.61 -0.35
C LYS A 389 -4.45 -14.19 -0.84
N PHE A 390 -3.46 -13.30 -0.78
CA PHE A 390 -3.60 -11.87 -1.09
C PHE A 390 -4.25 -11.63 -2.46
N TYR A 391 -3.75 -12.30 -3.50
CA TYR A 391 -4.21 -12.09 -4.88
C TYR A 391 -5.54 -12.79 -5.23
N SER A 392 -6.08 -13.62 -4.34
CA SER A 392 -7.39 -14.29 -4.52
C SER A 392 -8.45 -13.78 -3.56
N PHE A 393 -8.04 -13.03 -2.53
CA PHE A 393 -8.93 -12.39 -1.58
C PHE A 393 -9.23 -10.96 -2.03
N HIS A 394 -10.47 -10.67 -2.42
CA HIS A 394 -10.86 -9.37 -2.99
C HIS A 394 -11.73 -8.58 -2.01
N ASN A 395 -11.33 -8.60 -0.75
CA ASN A 395 -12.17 -8.16 0.34
C ASN A 395 -11.38 -7.53 1.48
N ILE A 396 -12.11 -6.91 2.40
CA ILE A 396 -11.63 -6.40 3.69
C ILE A 396 -12.55 -6.94 4.77
N ILE A 397 -11.97 -7.53 5.81
CA ILE A 397 -12.68 -8.04 6.98
C ILE A 397 -11.92 -7.69 8.26
N GLU A 398 -12.62 -7.63 9.39
CA GLU A 398 -11.95 -7.52 10.70
C GLU A 398 -11.08 -8.76 10.94
N ALA A 399 -9.86 -8.53 11.42
CA ALA A 399 -8.87 -9.57 11.62
C ALA A 399 -9.03 -10.19 13.01
N LYS A 400 -9.20 -11.52 13.07
CA LYS A 400 -9.11 -12.29 14.31
C LYS A 400 -7.66 -12.70 14.55
N VAL A 401 -6.84 -11.74 14.94
CA VAL A 401 -5.40 -11.95 15.18
C VAL A 401 -5.16 -12.13 16.67
N ASN A 402 -4.14 -12.92 17.03
CA ASN A 402 -3.65 -12.97 18.39
C ASN A 402 -3.25 -11.55 18.84
N SER A 403 -3.92 -11.03 19.88
CA SER A 403 -3.69 -9.67 20.38
C SER A 403 -2.22 -9.42 20.71
N GLY A 404 -1.48 -10.44 21.15
CA GLY A 404 -0.06 -10.34 21.48
C GLY A 404 0.84 -9.92 20.30
N ILE A 405 0.51 -10.29 19.06
CA ILE A 405 1.31 -9.84 17.89
C ILE A 405 1.11 -8.33 17.66
N ILE A 406 -0.14 -7.87 17.72
CA ILE A 406 -0.48 -6.46 17.50
C ILE A 406 0.07 -5.59 18.64
N GLU A 407 -0.08 -6.04 19.89
CA GLU A 407 0.46 -5.38 21.07
C GLU A 407 1.98 -5.21 20.98
N ARG A 408 2.71 -6.28 20.61
CA ARG A 408 4.17 -6.23 20.42
C ARG A 408 4.59 -5.19 19.37
N ILE A 409 3.88 -5.10 18.25
CA ILE A 409 4.16 -4.12 17.20
C ILE A 409 3.86 -2.70 17.69
N LEU A 410 2.71 -2.50 18.34
CA LEU A 410 2.32 -1.21 18.90
C LEU A 410 3.32 -0.71 19.93
N MET A 411 3.75 -1.57 20.86
CA MET A 411 4.78 -1.26 21.83
C MET A 411 6.08 -0.81 21.17
N MET A 412 6.49 -1.48 20.09
CA MET A 412 7.70 -1.10 19.36
C MET A 412 7.56 0.23 18.63
N LEU A 413 6.39 0.51 18.05
CA LEU A 413 6.13 1.81 17.44
C LEU A 413 6.14 2.93 18.48
N VAL A 414 5.57 2.70 19.66
CA VAL A 414 5.59 3.65 20.78
C VAL A 414 7.03 3.85 21.29
N LYS A 415 7.80 2.78 21.51
CA LYS A 415 9.20 2.87 21.97
C LYS A 415 10.11 3.57 20.95
N GLY A 416 9.83 3.37 19.66
CA GLY A 416 10.58 4.00 18.58
C GLY A 416 10.16 5.44 18.26
N TYR A 417 9.05 5.93 18.83
CA TYR A 417 8.54 7.27 18.56
C TYR A 417 9.30 8.33 19.35
N ALA A 418 9.69 9.42 18.69
CA ALA A 418 10.30 10.57 19.35
C ALA A 418 9.36 11.78 19.33
N ASP A 419 8.99 12.27 18.13
CA ASP A 419 8.08 13.40 17.94
C ASP A 419 7.50 13.43 16.51
N THR A 420 6.78 14.51 16.18
CA THR A 420 6.15 14.74 14.86
C THR A 420 7.15 14.75 13.69
N SER A 421 8.43 15.05 13.94
CA SER A 421 9.50 15.01 12.93
C SER A 421 10.13 13.62 12.80
N VAL A 422 10.21 12.89 13.91
CA VAL A 422 10.80 11.54 14.02
C VAL A 422 9.78 10.54 14.59
N TYR A 423 8.89 10.09 13.71
CA TYR A 423 7.88 9.05 13.96
C TYR A 423 8.43 7.68 14.39
N ASN A 424 9.64 7.33 13.94
CA ASN A 424 10.31 6.09 14.29
C ASN A 424 11.83 6.29 14.15
N ILE A 425 12.56 6.17 15.25
CA ILE A 425 14.01 6.43 15.29
C ILE A 425 14.81 5.49 14.39
N TRP A 426 14.40 4.23 14.25
CA TRP A 426 15.10 3.26 13.39
C TRP A 426 14.80 3.53 11.92
N LEU A 427 13.53 3.79 11.59
CA LEU A 427 13.02 4.48 10.40
C LEU A 427 13.96 5.59 9.93
N PHE A 428 14.07 6.58 10.81
CA PHE A 428 14.81 7.80 10.56
C PHE A 428 16.32 7.55 10.40
N SER A 429 16.90 6.63 11.18
CA SER A 429 18.31 6.26 11.06
C SER A 429 18.63 5.64 9.70
N ALA A 430 17.82 4.68 9.23
CA ALA A 430 17.98 4.08 7.91
C ALA A 430 17.87 5.15 6.81
N HIS A 431 16.86 6.02 6.91
CA HIS A 431 16.64 7.13 5.99
C HIS A 431 17.80 8.12 5.92
N HIS A 432 18.40 8.44 7.06
CA HIS A 432 19.55 9.36 7.10
C HIS A 432 20.79 8.75 6.43
N ILE A 433 21.08 7.47 6.71
CA ILE A 433 22.26 6.77 6.18
C ILE A 433 22.19 6.59 4.67
N VAL A 434 21.00 6.31 4.13
CA VAL A 434 20.86 5.94 2.72
C VAL A 434 20.90 7.14 1.77
N LYS A 435 20.69 8.36 2.26
CA LYS A 435 20.67 9.58 1.44
C LYS A 435 21.97 9.78 0.68
N MET A 436 21.82 10.22 -0.55
CA MET A 436 22.91 10.73 -1.38
C MET A 436 22.62 12.19 -1.69
N SER A 437 23.56 13.06 -1.37
CA SER A 437 23.49 14.47 -1.72
C SER A 437 23.64 14.66 -3.23
N ARG A 438 23.16 15.80 -3.70
CA ARG A 438 23.33 16.20 -5.10
C ARG A 438 24.80 16.37 -5.47
N ASP A 439 25.60 16.91 -4.55
CA ASP A 439 27.01 17.19 -4.77
C ASP A 439 27.83 15.89 -4.88
N GLU A 440 27.53 14.87 -4.07
CA GLU A 440 28.11 13.53 -4.22
C GLU A 440 27.79 12.93 -5.60
N PHE A 441 26.57 13.13 -6.10
CA PHE A 441 26.17 12.60 -7.40
C PHE A 441 26.86 13.36 -8.54
N GLU A 442 26.96 14.69 -8.44
CA GLU A 442 27.68 15.50 -9.42
C GLU A 442 29.18 15.18 -9.44
N ALA A 443 29.79 14.92 -8.28
CA ALA A 443 31.18 14.44 -8.20
C ALA A 443 31.37 13.09 -8.92
N LEU A 444 30.44 12.15 -8.75
CA LEU A 444 30.45 10.88 -9.46
C LEU A 444 30.28 11.07 -10.97
N GLU A 445 29.34 11.91 -11.41
CA GLU A 445 29.16 12.23 -12.83
C GLU A 445 30.44 12.81 -13.44
N ASN A 446 31.14 13.69 -12.72
CA ASN A 446 32.41 14.26 -13.17
C ASN A 446 33.50 13.20 -13.27
N ALA A 447 33.60 12.29 -12.30
CA ALA A 447 34.54 11.17 -12.37
C ALA A 447 34.29 10.28 -13.60
N LEU A 448 33.02 9.97 -13.89
CA LEU A 448 32.63 9.17 -15.06
C LEU A 448 32.93 9.91 -16.39
N ARG A 449 32.74 11.24 -16.43
CA ARG A 449 33.14 12.06 -17.59
C ARG A 449 34.66 12.03 -17.80
N ASN A 450 35.44 12.07 -16.72
CA ASN A 450 36.90 11.97 -16.79
C ASN A 450 37.37 10.60 -17.29
N MET A 451 36.56 9.55 -17.13
CA MET A 451 36.78 8.22 -17.72
C MET A 451 36.36 8.14 -19.21
N GLY A 452 35.94 9.25 -19.82
CA GLY A 452 35.51 9.29 -21.22
C GLY A 452 34.03 8.95 -21.44
N ILE A 453 33.22 8.82 -20.39
CA ILE A 453 31.78 8.55 -20.54
C ILE A 453 31.06 9.84 -20.89
N MET A 454 30.40 9.86 -22.05
CA MET A 454 29.66 11.02 -22.54
C MET A 454 28.32 11.19 -21.80
N LEU A 455 28.31 12.01 -20.75
CA LEU A 455 27.13 12.30 -19.93
C LEU A 455 26.60 13.72 -20.18
N ILE A 456 25.91 13.93 -21.31
CA ILE A 456 25.37 15.25 -21.70
C ILE A 456 24.01 15.49 -21.02
N PRO A 457 23.88 16.44 -20.08
CA PRO A 457 22.61 16.72 -19.42
C PRO A 457 21.55 17.14 -20.45
N ARG A 458 20.32 16.67 -20.26
CA ARG A 458 19.19 17.12 -21.08
C ARG A 458 18.95 18.61 -20.82
N ARG A 459 18.89 19.44 -21.86
CA ARG A 459 18.49 20.86 -21.71
C ARG A 459 17.08 20.89 -21.10
N ARG A 460 16.90 21.70 -20.05
CA ARG A 460 15.74 21.76 -19.13
C ARG A 460 14.43 21.29 -19.78
N MET A 461 13.87 20.17 -19.31
CA MET A 461 12.42 20.05 -19.25
C MET A 461 12.04 20.44 -17.82
N LEU A 462 11.33 21.56 -17.68
CA LEU A 462 10.54 21.81 -16.49
C LEU A 462 9.66 20.56 -16.31
N LEU A 463 9.93 19.77 -15.28
CA LEU A 463 9.01 18.73 -14.84
C LEU A 463 7.80 19.47 -14.28
N VAL A 464 6.66 19.37 -14.97
CA VAL A 464 5.34 19.70 -14.44
C VAL A 464 4.81 18.50 -13.68
#